data_AF-A0A1G4JAK7-F1
#
_entry.id   AF-A0A1G4JAK7-F1
#
_cell.length_a   1.000
_cell.length_b   1.000
_cell.length_c   1.000
_cell.angle_alpha   90.00
_cell.angle_beta   90.00
_cell.angle_gamma   90.00
#
_symmetry.space_group_name_H-M   'P 1'
#
loop_
_entity.id
_entity.type
_entity.pdbx_description
1 polymer ?
#
loop_
_entity_poly.entity_id
_entity_poly.type
_entity_poly.pdbx_seq_one_letter_code
_entity_poly.pdbx_strand_id
1 'polypeptide(L)'
;MLLQSVHLPLQSAASEFSLSVMSISDNDIWATDLEVSSSEFQRQETAEIRKLRSIHSKRGYVDGITSAKEDNLQEGFDSSYSVGSNLGTRIGVVLGELQILALLHGNNDNTLAANLQRAQQELRINKVLNVQHFDENCNPIHTNIPITRWEKILGDYQAKYKITPC
;
A
#
# COMPACT_ATOMS: atom_id res chain seq x y z
N MET A 1 12.98 89.50 16.83
CA MET A 1 12.03 89.17 17.91
C MET A 1 10.63 89.35 17.36
N LEU A 2 9.84 88.26 17.30
CA LEU A 2 8.37 88.15 17.39
C LEU A 2 7.51 89.06 16.47
N LEU A 3 6.40 88.69 15.85
CA LEU A 3 5.60 87.48 15.58
C LEU A 3 4.40 87.99 14.73
N GLN A 4 3.53 87.07 14.28
CA GLN A 4 2.19 87.25 13.67
C GLN A 4 2.16 87.58 12.17
N SER A 5 1.90 86.63 11.26
CA SER A 5 0.70 85.79 11.04
C SER A 5 -0.59 86.56 10.84
N VAL A 6 -1.03 86.70 9.58
CA VAL A 6 -2.44 86.53 9.17
C VAL A 6 -2.48 85.83 7.81
N HIS A 7 -3.15 84.70 7.79
CA HIS A 7 -3.38 83.75 6.71
C HIS A 7 -4.72 84.09 6.03
N LEU A 8 -4.74 84.21 4.70
CA LEU A 8 -5.97 84.17 3.89
C LEU A 8 -6.09 82.78 3.24
N PRO A 9 -7.30 82.19 3.18
CA PRO A 9 -7.47 80.79 2.82
C PRO A 9 -7.38 80.58 1.30
N LEU A 10 -6.53 79.63 0.91
CA LEU A 10 -6.45 79.08 -0.44
C LEU A 10 -7.57 78.04 -0.63
N GLN A 11 -8.36 78.25 -1.68
CA GLN A 11 -9.26 77.28 -2.28
C GLN A 11 -8.46 76.02 -2.69
N SER A 12 -8.80 74.85 -2.16
CA SER A 12 -8.28 73.57 -2.67
C SER A 12 -9.37 72.52 -2.60
N ALA A 13 -9.86 72.14 -3.78
CA ALA A 13 -10.71 70.99 -3.98
C ALA A 13 -9.87 69.73 -3.77
N ALA A 14 -10.07 69.05 -2.64
CA ALA A 14 -9.60 67.69 -2.44
C ALA A 14 -10.76 66.74 -2.79
N SER A 15 -10.66 66.12 -3.97
CA SER A 15 -11.46 64.96 -4.33
C SER A 15 -11.16 63.81 -3.38
N GLU A 16 -12.16 63.33 -2.65
CA GLU A 16 -12.06 62.09 -1.88
C GLU A 16 -11.89 60.91 -2.84
N PHE A 17 -10.65 60.43 -2.98
CA PHE A 17 -10.35 59.21 -3.71
C PHE A 17 -10.68 58.03 -2.78
N SER A 18 -11.92 57.55 -2.87
CA SER A 18 -12.38 56.35 -2.17
C SER A 18 -11.64 55.13 -2.73
N LEU A 19 -10.53 54.73 -2.09
CA LEU A 19 -9.91 53.43 -2.31
C LEU A 19 -10.77 52.37 -1.62
N SER A 20 -11.61 51.68 -2.39
CA SER A 20 -12.23 50.44 -1.92
C SER A 20 -11.12 49.42 -1.70
N VAL A 21 -10.86 49.06 -0.44
CA VAL A 21 -10.07 47.89 -0.10
C VAL A 21 -10.84 46.69 -0.64
N MET A 22 -10.38 46.15 -1.78
CA MET A 22 -10.95 44.96 -2.37
C MET A 22 -10.62 43.79 -1.44
N SER A 23 -11.63 43.27 -0.76
CA SER A 23 -11.55 42.06 0.06
C SER A 23 -11.12 40.90 -0.84
N ILE A 24 -9.83 40.56 -0.82
CA ILE A 24 -9.33 39.31 -1.41
C ILE A 24 -9.87 38.17 -0.56
N SER A 25 -10.89 37.48 -1.06
CA SER A 25 -11.33 36.21 -0.50
C SER A 25 -10.33 35.12 -0.95
N ASP A 26 -9.69 34.47 0.01
CA ASP A 26 -8.63 33.44 -0.18
C ASP A 26 -9.04 32.20 -1.00
N ASN A 27 -10.30 32.11 -1.46
CA ASN A 27 -10.84 30.92 -2.09
C ASN A 27 -10.80 30.94 -3.64
N ASP A 28 -10.18 31.95 -4.27
CA ASP A 28 -10.21 32.12 -5.73
C ASP A 28 -8.84 32.45 -6.36
N ILE A 29 -7.75 32.01 -5.73
CA ILE A 29 -6.39 32.19 -6.25
C ILE A 29 -6.07 31.18 -7.36
N TRP A 30 -6.79 30.06 -7.41
CA TRP A 30 -6.48 28.91 -8.28
C TRP A 30 -7.47 28.68 -9.43
N ALA A 31 -8.63 29.36 -9.44
CA ALA A 31 -9.66 29.18 -10.47
C ALA A 31 -9.87 30.42 -11.35
N THR A 32 -9.24 31.54 -11.00
CA THR A 32 -9.34 32.79 -11.73
C THR A 32 -8.25 32.89 -12.80
N ASP A 33 -8.49 32.28 -13.96
CA ASP A 33 -7.90 32.70 -15.24
C ASP A 33 -8.68 33.93 -15.77
N LEU A 34 -8.89 34.93 -14.92
CA LEU A 34 -9.44 36.21 -15.39
C LEU A 34 -8.31 36.94 -16.10
N GLU A 35 -8.54 37.13 -17.39
CA GLU A 35 -7.90 37.96 -18.41
C GLU A 35 -7.56 39.41 -17.96
N VAL A 36 -6.80 39.56 -16.87
CA VAL A 36 -6.27 40.83 -16.37
C VAL A 36 -4.75 40.71 -16.33
N SER A 37 -4.12 41.11 -17.43
CA SER A 37 -2.66 41.19 -17.63
C SER A 37 -1.87 39.88 -17.42
N SER A 38 -2.39 38.77 -17.95
CA SER A 38 -1.61 37.57 -18.26
C SER A 38 -0.45 37.85 -19.24
N SER A 39 -0.52 38.94 -20.00
CA SER A 39 0.47 39.29 -21.03
C SER A 39 1.84 39.75 -20.55
N GLU A 40 2.01 40.25 -19.32
CA GLU A 40 3.33 40.69 -18.81
C GLU A 40 4.06 39.61 -18.01
N PHE A 41 3.33 38.75 -17.28
CA PHE A 41 3.92 37.59 -16.59
C PHE A 41 4.18 36.39 -17.51
N GLN A 42 3.39 36.18 -18.57
CA GLN A 42 3.66 35.11 -19.56
C GLN A 42 4.75 35.47 -20.58
N ARG A 43 5.04 36.76 -20.80
CA ARG A 43 6.11 37.20 -21.73
C ARG A 43 7.52 37.01 -21.16
N GLN A 44 7.68 36.97 -19.85
CA GLN A 44 8.97 36.75 -19.18
C GLN A 44 9.17 35.31 -18.67
N GLU A 45 8.32 34.35 -19.07
CA GLU A 45 8.61 32.95 -18.79
C GLU A 45 9.67 32.46 -19.78
N THR A 46 10.91 32.33 -19.30
CA THR A 46 12.01 31.81 -20.12
C THR A 46 11.70 30.39 -20.60
N ALA A 47 12.21 30.02 -21.78
CA ALA A 47 12.00 28.68 -22.33
C ALA A 47 12.41 27.56 -21.34
N GLU A 48 13.39 27.84 -20.49
CA GLU A 48 13.83 26.95 -19.41
C GLU A 48 12.76 26.71 -18.33
N ILE A 49 12.01 27.73 -17.93
CA ILE A 49 10.92 27.58 -16.93
C ILE A 49 9.79 26.72 -17.52
N ARG A 50 9.43 26.91 -18.80
CA ARG A 50 8.44 26.05 -19.48
C ARG A 50 8.91 24.61 -19.61
N LYS A 51 10.19 24.41 -19.93
CA LYS A 51 10.81 23.09 -20.03
C LYS A 51 10.80 22.38 -18.68
N LEU A 52 11.18 23.08 -17.61
CA LEU A 52 11.12 22.54 -16.24
C LEU A 52 9.70 22.15 -15.84
N ARG A 53 8.71 23.00 -16.13
CA ARG A 53 7.29 22.70 -15.84
C ARG A 53 6.80 21.46 -16.59
N SER A 54 7.13 21.34 -17.88
CA SER A 54 6.80 20.17 -18.70
C SER A 54 7.44 18.89 -18.16
N ILE A 55 8.73 18.95 -17.78
CA ILE A 55 9.44 17.84 -17.16
C ILE A 55 8.79 17.45 -15.84
N HIS A 56 8.45 18.42 -14.99
CA HIS A 56 7.87 18.15 -13.68
C HIS A 56 6.44 17.60 -13.77
N SER A 57 5.61 18.14 -14.66
CA SER A 57 4.26 17.63 -14.92
C SER A 57 4.30 16.19 -15.46
N LYS A 58 5.17 15.92 -16.44
CA LYS A 58 5.35 14.58 -16.98
C LYS A 58 5.88 13.62 -15.92
N ARG A 59 6.85 14.04 -15.11
CA ARG A 59 7.39 13.25 -14.00
C ARG A 59 6.29 12.97 -12.97
N GLY A 60 5.54 13.97 -12.53
CA GLY A 60 4.46 13.81 -11.54
C GLY A 60 3.35 12.88 -12.02
N TYR A 61 2.98 12.93 -13.29
CA TYR A 61 2.01 12.00 -13.88
C TYR A 61 2.52 10.55 -13.88
N VAL A 62 3.75 10.34 -14.33
CA VAL A 62 4.38 9.00 -14.33
C VAL A 62 4.54 8.47 -12.90
N ASP A 63 4.96 9.34 -11.98
CA ASP A 63 5.13 9.02 -10.57
C ASP A 63 3.80 8.67 -9.92
N GLY A 64 2.74 9.45 -10.15
CA GLY A 64 1.39 9.17 -9.65
C GLY A 64 0.84 7.83 -10.15
N ILE A 65 1.02 7.48 -11.43
CA ILE A 65 0.63 6.16 -11.95
C ILE A 65 1.46 5.04 -11.31
N THR A 66 2.75 5.27 -11.12
CA THR A 66 3.65 4.26 -10.57
C THR A 66 3.33 4.01 -9.09
N SER A 67 3.16 5.07 -8.30
CA SER A 67 2.74 5.00 -6.91
C SER A 67 1.40 4.29 -6.77
N ALA A 68 0.38 4.67 -7.56
CA ALA A 68 -0.92 4.02 -7.48
C ALA A 68 -0.86 2.52 -7.79
N LYS A 69 -0.01 2.09 -8.73
CA LYS A 69 0.18 0.66 -9.02
C LYS A 69 0.87 -0.08 -7.88
N GLU A 70 1.87 0.54 -7.29
CA GLU A 70 2.61 -0.02 -6.15
C GLU A 70 1.71 -0.15 -4.92
N ASP A 71 0.91 0.88 -4.62
CA ASP A 71 0.00 0.89 -3.47
C ASP A 71 -1.04 -0.25 -3.57
N ASN A 72 -1.64 -0.43 -4.75
CA ASN A 72 -2.59 -1.54 -4.98
C ASN A 72 -1.91 -2.92 -4.92
N LEU A 73 -0.66 -3.04 -5.36
CA LEU A 73 0.11 -4.28 -5.28
C LEU A 73 0.40 -4.65 -3.83
N GLN A 74 0.84 -3.69 -3.03
CA GLN A 74 1.16 -3.89 -1.61
C GLN A 74 -0.08 -4.24 -0.80
N GLU A 75 -1.21 -3.57 -1.03
CA GLU A 75 -2.49 -3.90 -0.37
C GLU A 75 -2.95 -5.32 -0.70
N GLY A 76 -2.82 -5.74 -1.96
CA GLY A 76 -3.11 -7.11 -2.39
C GLY A 76 -2.17 -8.14 -1.76
N PHE A 77 -0.90 -7.78 -1.57
CA PHE A 77 0.06 -8.64 -0.89
C PHE A 77 -0.25 -8.76 0.60
N ASP A 78 -0.46 -7.66 1.31
CA ASP A 78 -0.68 -7.66 2.77
C ASP A 78 -1.92 -8.46 3.17
N SER A 79 -3.00 -8.34 2.38
CA SER A 79 -4.22 -9.10 2.60
C SER A 79 -4.02 -10.61 2.41
N SER A 80 -3.37 -11.02 1.30
CA SER A 80 -3.21 -12.44 0.95
C SER A 80 -2.04 -13.15 1.64
N TYR A 81 -0.99 -12.41 2.02
CA TYR A 81 0.20 -12.95 2.66
C TYR A 81 -0.11 -13.61 4.00
N SER A 82 -0.98 -12.99 4.79
CA SER A 82 -1.40 -13.54 6.08
C SER A 82 -2.05 -14.92 5.96
N VAL A 83 -2.88 -15.13 4.94
CA VAL A 83 -3.55 -16.41 4.66
C VAL A 83 -2.53 -17.46 4.22
N GLY A 84 -1.65 -17.11 3.29
CA GLY A 84 -0.59 -18.00 2.81
C GLY A 84 0.40 -18.39 3.92
N SER A 85 0.76 -17.44 4.79
CA SER A 85 1.66 -17.66 5.93
C SER A 85 1.07 -18.62 6.96
N ASN A 86 -0.23 -18.48 7.27
CA ASN A 86 -0.94 -19.41 8.15
C ASN A 86 -0.97 -20.84 7.57
N LEU A 87 -1.20 -20.98 6.26
CA LEU A 87 -1.15 -22.28 5.59
C LEU A 87 0.26 -22.88 5.59
N GLY A 88 1.27 -22.08 5.26
CA GLY A 88 2.67 -22.49 5.27
C GLY A 88 3.11 -22.98 6.65
N THR A 89 2.73 -22.25 7.71
CA THR A 89 3.01 -22.64 9.10
C THR A 89 2.40 -24.00 9.43
N ARG A 90 1.11 -24.22 9.13
CA ARG A 90 0.44 -25.50 9.39
C ARG A 90 1.09 -26.67 8.66
N ILE A 91 1.41 -26.49 7.37
CA ILE A 91 2.10 -27.51 6.56
C ILE A 91 3.49 -27.80 7.13
N GLY A 92 4.22 -26.76 7.50
CA GLY A 92 5.56 -26.87 8.08
C GLY A 92 5.57 -27.66 9.38
N VAL A 93 4.64 -27.39 10.30
CA VAL A 93 4.48 -28.14 11.54
C VAL A 93 4.19 -29.61 11.26
N VAL A 94 3.21 -29.91 10.41
CA VAL A 94 2.83 -31.30 10.10
C VAL A 94 3.98 -32.09 9.47
N LEU A 95 4.67 -31.50 8.49
CA LEU A 95 5.82 -32.16 7.85
C LEU A 95 7.01 -32.29 8.79
N GLY A 96 7.28 -31.26 9.59
CA GLY A 96 8.38 -31.25 10.56
C GLY A 96 8.22 -32.33 11.61
N GLU A 97 7.03 -32.45 12.20
CA GLU A 97 6.75 -33.48 13.20
C GLU A 97 6.78 -34.89 12.61
N LEU A 98 6.18 -35.11 11.43
CA LEU A 98 6.27 -36.39 10.73
C LEU A 98 7.73 -36.77 10.44
N GLN A 99 8.57 -35.79 10.13
CA GLN A 99 10.00 -36.00 9.85
C GLN A 99 10.78 -36.35 11.11
N ILE A 100 10.51 -35.67 12.22
CA ILE A 100 11.09 -36.00 13.53
C ILE A 100 10.69 -37.42 13.95
N LEU A 101 9.39 -37.75 13.84
CA LEU A 101 8.87 -39.08 14.10
C LEU A 101 9.56 -40.14 13.22
N ALA A 102 9.73 -39.87 11.93
CA ALA A 102 10.41 -40.78 11.02
C ALA A 102 11.91 -40.92 11.34
N LEU A 103 12.57 -39.89 11.86
CA LEU A 103 13.96 -39.99 12.30
C LEU A 103 14.11 -40.83 13.57
N LEU A 104 13.19 -40.69 14.53
CA LEU A 104 13.23 -41.40 15.81
C LEU A 104 12.76 -42.86 15.70
N HIS A 105 11.76 -43.12 14.85
CA HIS A 105 11.06 -44.41 14.77
C HIS A 105 11.10 -45.06 13.38
N GLY A 106 11.82 -44.47 12.41
CA GLY A 106 11.84 -44.94 11.02
C GLY A 106 12.39 -46.34 10.81
N ASN A 107 13.28 -46.82 11.69
CA ASN A 107 13.78 -48.20 11.64
C ASN A 107 12.72 -49.24 12.07
N ASN A 108 11.69 -48.82 12.81
CA ASN A 108 10.67 -49.69 13.37
C ASN A 108 9.37 -49.68 12.55
N ASP A 109 9.07 -48.58 11.87
CA ASP A 109 7.81 -48.37 11.16
C ASP A 109 8.03 -47.87 9.71
N ASN A 110 8.16 -48.82 8.77
CA ASN A 110 8.22 -48.52 7.33
C ASN A 110 6.98 -47.78 6.80
N THR A 111 5.84 -47.94 7.48
CA THR A 111 4.58 -47.25 7.14
C THR A 111 4.68 -45.74 7.37
N LEU A 112 5.43 -45.31 8.39
CA LEU A 112 5.67 -43.91 8.72
C LEU A 112 6.53 -43.24 7.66
N ALA A 113 7.59 -43.92 7.21
CA ALA A 113 8.42 -43.43 6.11
C ALA A 113 7.63 -43.29 4.80
N ALA A 114 6.76 -44.27 4.49
CA ALA A 114 5.88 -44.19 3.32
C ALA A 114 4.84 -43.05 3.44
N ASN A 115 4.28 -42.84 4.63
CA ASN A 115 3.32 -41.77 4.88
C ASN A 115 3.97 -40.38 4.81
N LEU A 116 5.21 -40.23 5.28
CA LEU A 116 5.99 -39.01 5.12
C LEU A 116 6.23 -38.68 3.64
N GLN A 117 6.63 -39.68 2.84
CA GLN A 117 6.80 -39.49 1.39
C GLN A 117 5.51 -39.05 0.70
N ARG A 118 4.36 -39.64 1.07
CA ARG A 118 3.04 -39.22 0.56
C ARG A 118 2.68 -37.80 1.01
N ALA A 119 2.90 -37.48 2.28
CA ALA A 119 2.64 -36.14 2.83
C ALA A 119 3.47 -35.08 2.11
N GLN A 120 4.76 -35.33 1.82
CA GLN A 120 5.62 -34.41 1.05
C GLN A 120 5.12 -34.18 -0.38
N GLN A 121 4.59 -35.21 -1.03
CA GLN A 121 4.04 -35.10 -2.38
C GLN A 121 2.67 -34.38 -2.40
N GLU A 122 1.83 -34.64 -1.41
CA GLU A 122 0.49 -34.06 -1.30
C GLU A 122 0.52 -32.60 -0.80
N LEU A 123 1.38 -32.28 0.18
CA LEU A 123 1.51 -30.97 0.81
C LEU A 123 2.52 -30.06 0.11
N ARG A 124 2.95 -30.40 -1.10
CA ARG A 124 3.88 -29.59 -1.88
C ARG A 124 3.26 -28.22 -2.14
N ILE A 125 4.02 -27.15 -1.93
CA ILE A 125 3.49 -25.78 -1.96
C ILE A 125 2.76 -25.44 -3.27
N ASN A 126 3.29 -25.87 -4.41
CA ASN A 126 2.68 -25.67 -5.73
C ASN A 126 1.33 -26.37 -5.89
N LYS A 127 1.09 -27.43 -5.12
CA LYS A 127 -0.15 -28.21 -5.15
C LYS A 127 -1.19 -27.63 -4.20
N VAL A 128 -0.77 -27.21 -3.01
CA VAL A 128 -1.65 -26.64 -2.00
C VAL A 128 -2.04 -25.20 -2.34
N LEU A 129 -1.10 -24.40 -2.84
CA LEU A 129 -1.33 -23.00 -3.20
C LEU A 129 -1.78 -22.81 -4.66
N ASN A 130 -2.44 -23.81 -5.25
CA ASN A 130 -2.96 -23.69 -6.61
C ASN A 130 -4.17 -22.74 -6.64
N VAL A 131 -4.27 -21.92 -7.69
CA VAL A 131 -5.41 -21.02 -7.97
C VAL A 131 -6.76 -21.74 -7.88
N GLN A 132 -6.83 -23.03 -8.19
CA GLN A 132 -8.05 -23.85 -8.06
C GLN A 132 -8.62 -23.94 -6.63
N HIS A 133 -7.80 -23.64 -5.62
CA HIS A 133 -8.18 -23.69 -4.22
C HIS A 133 -8.54 -22.31 -3.64
N PHE A 134 -8.42 -21.23 -4.42
CA PHE A 134 -8.68 -19.85 -3.99
C PHE A 134 -9.75 -19.16 -4.85
N ASP A 135 -10.56 -18.31 -4.22
CA ASP A 135 -11.53 -17.45 -4.90
C ASP A 135 -10.86 -16.18 -5.46
N GLU A 136 -11.64 -15.33 -6.12
CA GLU A 136 -11.19 -14.04 -6.67
C GLU A 136 -10.61 -13.10 -5.60
N ASN A 137 -10.98 -13.29 -4.33
CA ASN A 137 -10.52 -12.52 -3.18
C ASN A 137 -9.38 -13.22 -2.42
N CYS A 138 -8.74 -14.24 -3.02
CA CYS A 138 -7.68 -15.05 -2.41
C CYS A 138 -8.07 -15.79 -1.11
N ASN A 139 -9.35 -16.06 -0.89
CA ASN A 139 -9.82 -16.89 0.21
C ASN A 139 -9.83 -18.37 -0.21
N PRO A 140 -9.49 -19.29 0.71
CA PRO A 140 -9.56 -20.72 0.43
C PRO A 140 -11.01 -21.17 0.22
N ILE A 141 -11.35 -21.63 -0.99
CA ILE A 141 -12.71 -22.08 -1.39
C ILE A 141 -13.08 -23.37 -0.65
N HIS A 142 -12.12 -24.28 -0.54
CA HIS A 142 -12.29 -25.57 0.12
C HIS A 142 -11.39 -25.60 1.33
N THR A 143 -11.99 -25.74 2.52
CA THR A 143 -11.28 -26.08 3.76
C THR A 143 -10.31 -27.21 3.50
N ASN A 144 -9.01 -26.90 3.57
CA ASN A 144 -7.86 -27.73 3.22
C ASN A 144 -7.97 -29.22 3.61
N ILE A 145 -8.67 -30.00 2.77
CA ILE A 145 -8.92 -31.44 2.98
C ILE A 145 -7.62 -32.22 3.21
N PRO A 146 -6.53 -31.98 2.44
CA PRO A 146 -5.28 -32.70 2.65
C PRO A 146 -4.63 -32.34 4.00
N ILE A 147 -4.58 -31.05 4.35
CA ILE A 147 -3.92 -30.60 5.59
C ILE A 147 -4.62 -31.20 6.80
N THR A 148 -5.95 -31.07 6.89
CA THR A 148 -6.72 -31.59 8.03
C THR A 148 -6.67 -33.11 8.13
N ARG A 149 -6.59 -33.82 6.98
CA ARG A 149 -6.35 -35.26 6.96
C ARG A 149 -4.99 -35.60 7.59
N TRP A 150 -3.93 -34.90 7.20
CA TRP A 150 -2.58 -35.15 7.72
C TRP A 150 -2.43 -34.70 9.18
N GLU A 151 -3.10 -33.64 9.62
CA GLU A 151 -3.21 -33.24 11.03
C GLU A 151 -3.84 -34.37 11.88
N LYS A 152 -4.88 -35.02 11.37
CA LYS A 152 -5.50 -36.17 12.05
C LYS A 152 -4.56 -37.38 12.15
N ILE A 153 -3.91 -37.74 11.04
CA ILE A 153 -2.94 -38.85 10.99
C ILE A 153 -1.77 -38.57 11.95
N LEU A 154 -1.31 -37.32 12.01
CA LEU A 154 -0.28 -36.89 12.94
C LEU A 154 -0.73 -37.06 14.40
N GLY A 155 -1.96 -36.66 14.73
CA GLY A 155 -2.56 -36.89 16.05
C GLY A 155 -2.56 -38.36 16.46
N ASP A 156 -2.87 -39.26 15.53
CA ASP A 156 -2.82 -40.71 15.77
C ASP A 156 -1.38 -41.19 16.10
N TYR A 157 -0.38 -40.66 15.40
CA TYR A 157 1.03 -40.98 15.68
C TYR A 157 1.54 -40.37 16.99
N GLN A 158 1.19 -39.11 17.28
CA GLN A 158 1.52 -38.47 18.55
C GLN A 158 0.96 -39.25 19.73
N ALA A 159 -0.29 -39.74 19.62
CA ALA A 159 -0.92 -40.59 20.63
C ALA A 159 -0.19 -41.94 20.79
N LYS A 160 0.25 -42.55 19.67
CA LYS A 160 1.00 -43.82 19.67
C LYS A 160 2.35 -43.69 20.39
N TYR A 161 3.09 -42.60 20.19
CA TYR A 161 4.43 -42.41 20.76
C TYR A 161 4.47 -41.52 22.00
N LYS A 162 3.31 -41.05 22.49
CA LYS A 162 3.18 -40.15 23.66
C LYS A 162 4.14 -38.96 23.60
N ILE A 163 4.23 -38.33 22.43
CA ILE A 163 5.02 -37.11 22.30
C ILE A 163 4.22 -36.00 22.96
N THR A 164 4.69 -35.53 24.11
CA THR A 164 4.18 -34.29 24.70
C THR A 164 4.64 -33.14 23.81
N PRO A 165 3.74 -32.37 23.20
CA PRO A 165 4.15 -31.12 22.58
C PRO A 165 4.68 -30.20 23.69
N CYS A 166 5.91 -29.71 23.53
CA CYS A 166 6.52 -28.75 24.43
C CYS A 166 5.80 -27.41 24.40
#